data_AF-A0A4U1CZ02-F1
#
_entry.id   AF-A0A4U1CZ02-F1
#
_cell.length_a   1.000
_cell.length_b   1.000
_cell.length_c   1.000
_cell.angle_alpha   90.00
_cell.angle_beta   90.00
_cell.angle_gamma   90.00
#
_symmetry.space_group_name_H-M   'P 1'
#
loop_
_entity.id
_entity.type
_entity.pdbx_description
1 polymer ?
#
loop_
_entity_poly.entity_id
_entity_poly.type
_entity_poly.pdbx_seq_one_letter_code
_entity_poly.pdbx_strand_id
1 'polypeptide(L)'
;MVTNKNNMEKIVLVGAAQLMEEVFTSGLYRKMKTAENKINCIKGAIRKHLDNGDSKRYDLSHNLVAKYVSFPSYETDEKGLKEFLDDYGILPEIVSIKANTFKEKPEILKALRPFQLPRKFYPQFYLNSVGKLHLDKEEYSFSGDLERLAGYFLEQKTNFEESQSRYQRFMQEIGNCPFLKASKSMRSNFGLCKLREKIIEFNSKSVYNEFGNDFLIEFGQISMSAVEEYIAKGYFSHKDIQKFRKMTNIDLRFVIMEKESEDRQLNFHHKQKMRKAQMRRFA
;
A
#
# COMPACT_ATOMS: atom_id res chain seq x y z
N MET A 1 -46.19 -21.01 -15.86
CA MET A 1 -45.07 -21.95 -15.63
C MET A 1 -43.77 -21.16 -15.69
N VAL A 2 -43.26 -20.74 -14.55
CA VAL A 2 -41.96 -20.05 -14.44
C VAL A 2 -40.91 -21.13 -14.21
N THR A 3 -40.09 -21.38 -15.21
CA THR A 3 -38.98 -22.35 -15.15
C THR A 3 -37.87 -21.79 -14.27
N ASN A 4 -37.84 -22.24 -13.02
CA ASN A 4 -36.75 -22.02 -12.09
C ASN A 4 -35.53 -22.84 -12.56
N LYS A 5 -34.69 -22.27 -13.43
CA LYS A 5 -33.36 -22.84 -13.76
C LYS A 5 -32.38 -22.52 -12.62
N ASN A 6 -32.51 -23.22 -11.50
CA ASN A 6 -31.40 -23.39 -10.57
C ASN A 6 -30.47 -24.49 -11.11
N ASN A 7 -29.75 -24.19 -12.20
CA ASN A 7 -28.52 -24.91 -12.51
C ASN A 7 -27.45 -24.40 -11.54
N MET A 8 -27.39 -24.99 -10.34
CA MET A 8 -26.17 -24.91 -9.54
C MET A 8 -25.10 -25.71 -10.29
N GLU A 9 -24.36 -25.04 -11.18
CA GLU A 9 -23.13 -25.60 -11.74
C GLU A 9 -22.29 -26.13 -10.58
N LYS A 10 -22.00 -27.45 -10.61
CA LYS A 10 -21.21 -28.12 -9.60
C LYS A 10 -19.86 -27.42 -9.48
N ILE A 11 -19.58 -26.83 -8.32
CA ILE A 11 -18.32 -26.13 -8.09
C ILE A 11 -17.18 -27.16 -8.16
N VAL A 12 -16.30 -26.98 -9.14
CA VAL A 12 -15.11 -27.81 -9.29
C VAL A 12 -13.97 -27.16 -8.52
N LEU A 13 -13.64 -27.74 -7.37
CA LEU A 13 -12.59 -27.27 -6.47
C LEU A 13 -11.22 -27.77 -6.95
N VAL A 14 -10.62 -27.06 -7.89
CA VAL A 14 -9.27 -27.34 -8.41
C VAL A 14 -8.43 -26.07 -8.45
N GLY A 15 -7.11 -26.21 -8.38
CA GLY A 15 -6.17 -25.10 -8.51
C GLY A 15 -6.48 -23.95 -7.54
N ALA A 16 -6.63 -22.72 -8.06
CA ALA A 16 -6.90 -21.54 -7.26
C ALA A 16 -8.21 -21.60 -6.46
N ALA A 17 -9.23 -22.33 -6.94
CA ALA A 17 -10.46 -22.51 -6.18
C ALA A 17 -10.21 -23.34 -4.92
N GLN A 18 -9.44 -24.43 -5.03
CA GLN A 18 -9.07 -25.28 -3.90
C GLN A 18 -8.17 -24.55 -2.90
N LEU A 19 -7.18 -23.79 -3.37
CA LEU A 19 -6.34 -22.96 -2.50
C LEU A 19 -7.17 -21.88 -1.78
N MET A 20 -8.15 -21.29 -2.46
CA MET A 20 -9.10 -20.39 -1.81
C MET A 20 -9.91 -21.14 -0.73
N GLU A 21 -10.44 -22.34 -0.99
CA GLU A 21 -11.11 -23.14 0.05
C GLU A 21 -10.23 -23.33 1.27
N GLU A 22 -8.97 -23.75 1.08
CA GLU A 22 -8.02 -23.99 2.17
C GLU A 22 -7.78 -22.75 3.04
N VAL A 23 -7.66 -21.58 2.43
CA VAL A 23 -7.51 -20.31 3.16
C VAL A 23 -8.70 -20.03 4.10
N PHE A 24 -9.91 -20.44 3.72
CA PHE A 24 -11.12 -20.22 4.51
C PHE A 24 -11.38 -21.36 5.50
N THR A 25 -11.27 -22.62 5.09
CA THR A 25 -11.55 -23.80 5.93
C THR A 25 -10.50 -23.99 7.02
N SER A 26 -9.24 -23.63 6.77
CA SER A 26 -8.19 -23.61 7.83
C SER A 26 -8.41 -22.52 8.88
N GLY A 27 -9.36 -21.61 8.65
CA GLY A 27 -9.61 -20.44 9.48
C GLY A 27 -8.56 -19.33 9.34
N LEU A 28 -7.58 -19.47 8.43
CA LEU A 28 -6.50 -18.49 8.24
C LEU A 28 -7.06 -17.08 7.95
N TYR A 29 -8.02 -16.98 7.02
CA TYR A 29 -8.61 -15.69 6.66
C TYR A 29 -9.30 -15.01 7.85
N ARG A 30 -10.08 -15.78 8.63
CA ARG A 30 -10.79 -15.27 9.81
C ARG A 30 -9.80 -14.85 10.90
N LYS A 31 -8.81 -15.68 11.22
CA LYS A 31 -7.76 -15.36 12.21
C LYS A 31 -7.04 -14.05 11.87
N MET A 32 -6.65 -13.88 10.61
CA MET A 32 -6.01 -12.64 10.13
C MET A 32 -6.92 -11.42 10.34
N LYS A 33 -8.20 -11.52 9.94
CA LYS A 33 -9.15 -10.40 10.08
C LYS A 33 -9.51 -10.09 11.52
N THR A 34 -9.63 -11.11 12.37
CA THR A 34 -9.84 -10.92 13.81
C THR A 34 -8.64 -10.24 14.47
N ALA A 35 -7.42 -10.67 14.17
CA ALA A 35 -6.22 -10.02 14.71
C ALA A 35 -6.12 -8.55 14.25
N GLU A 36 -6.39 -8.25 12.96
CA GLU A 36 -6.44 -6.89 12.42
C GLU A 36 -7.44 -6.00 13.16
N ASN A 37 -8.66 -6.51 13.40
CA ASN A 37 -9.71 -5.79 14.11
C ASN A 37 -9.35 -5.56 15.59
N LYS A 38 -8.85 -6.59 16.29
CA LYS A 38 -8.39 -6.49 17.68
C LYS A 38 -7.27 -5.47 17.84
N ILE A 39 -6.27 -5.46 16.94
CA ILE A 39 -5.22 -4.44 16.93
C ILE A 39 -5.82 -3.04 16.88
N ASN A 40 -6.80 -2.80 16.02
CA ASN A 40 -7.44 -1.48 15.91
C ASN A 40 -8.21 -1.10 17.18
N CYS A 41 -8.93 -2.04 17.78
CA CYS A 41 -9.64 -1.82 19.05
C CYS A 41 -8.67 -1.51 20.20
N ILE A 42 -7.57 -2.28 20.33
CA ILE A 42 -6.53 -2.07 21.34
C ILE A 42 -5.84 -0.71 21.14
N LYS A 43 -5.51 -0.33 19.90
CA LYS A 43 -4.98 1.01 19.58
C LYS A 43 -5.93 2.10 20.06
N GLY A 44 -7.24 1.92 19.86
CA GLY A 44 -8.27 2.84 20.34
C GLY A 44 -8.32 2.93 21.87
N ALA A 45 -8.22 1.80 22.57
CA ALA A 45 -8.17 1.75 24.03
C ALA A 45 -6.93 2.46 24.57
N ILE A 46 -5.74 2.12 24.07
CA ILE A 46 -4.48 2.76 24.48
C ILE A 46 -4.53 4.27 24.21
N ARG A 47 -5.06 4.69 23.05
CA ARG A 47 -5.22 6.10 22.73
C ARG A 47 -6.08 6.82 23.78
N LYS A 48 -7.24 6.25 24.14
CA LYS A 48 -8.12 6.82 25.19
C LYS A 48 -7.41 6.97 26.54
N HIS A 49 -6.54 6.04 26.93
CA HIS A 49 -5.72 6.17 28.14
C HIS A 49 -4.72 7.34 28.08
N LEU A 50 -4.27 7.70 26.87
CA LEU A 50 -3.25 8.71 26.63
C LEU A 50 -3.83 10.06 26.15
N ASP A 51 -5.13 10.15 25.90
CA ASP A 51 -5.79 11.33 25.32
C ASP A 51 -5.68 12.59 26.23
N ASN A 52 -5.54 12.40 27.54
CA ASN A 52 -5.36 13.49 28.51
C ASN A 52 -3.88 13.81 28.80
N GLY A 53 -2.93 13.13 28.15
CA GLY A 53 -1.50 13.36 28.37
C GLY A 53 -0.93 14.43 27.45
N ASP A 54 -0.01 15.23 27.97
CA ASP A 54 0.64 16.33 27.22
C ASP A 54 1.81 15.86 26.33
N SER A 55 2.19 14.58 26.39
CA SER A 55 3.33 14.07 25.63
C SER A 55 2.94 13.67 24.21
N LYS A 56 3.84 13.91 23.25
CA LYS A 56 3.74 13.41 21.88
C LYS A 56 4.21 11.95 21.74
N ARG A 57 4.91 11.42 22.75
CA ARG A 57 5.53 10.09 22.77
C ARG A 57 5.43 9.47 24.16
N TYR A 58 4.98 8.23 24.22
CA TYR A 58 4.83 7.45 25.43
C TYR A 58 5.57 6.14 25.27
N ASP A 59 6.53 5.88 26.16
CA ASP A 59 7.11 4.56 26.30
C ASP A 59 6.07 3.64 26.95
N LEU A 60 5.84 2.50 26.31
CA LEU A 60 4.96 1.45 26.82
C LEU A 60 5.80 0.24 27.22
N SER A 61 5.20 -0.67 27.98
CA SER A 61 5.77 -1.99 28.28
C SER A 61 6.05 -2.80 27.01
N HIS A 62 6.83 -3.87 27.13
CA HIS A 62 7.18 -4.79 26.03
C HIS A 62 7.93 -4.12 24.86
N ASN A 63 8.77 -3.12 25.13
CA ASN A 63 9.52 -2.39 24.11
C ASN A 63 8.65 -1.74 23.03
N LEU A 64 7.45 -1.32 23.41
CA LEU A 64 6.55 -0.56 22.55
C LEU A 64 6.66 0.95 22.82
N VAL A 65 6.31 1.72 21.81
CA VAL A 65 6.14 3.16 21.89
C VAL A 65 4.82 3.54 21.22
N ALA A 66 4.05 4.39 21.90
CA ALA A 66 2.90 5.07 21.33
C ALA A 66 3.26 6.53 21.06
N LYS A 67 2.98 7.02 19.85
CA LYS A 67 3.28 8.41 19.49
C LYS A 67 2.30 9.02 18.51
N TYR A 68 2.20 10.33 18.57
CA TYR A 68 1.53 11.15 17.57
C TYR A 68 2.52 11.59 16.51
N VAL A 69 2.29 11.16 15.27
CA VAL A 69 3.12 11.50 14.11
C VAL A 69 2.37 12.52 13.26
N SER A 70 3.02 13.64 12.96
CA SER A 70 2.51 14.62 12.01
C SER A 70 2.48 14.02 10.61
N PHE A 71 1.31 14.09 9.99
CA PHE A 71 1.05 13.66 8.63
C PHE A 71 0.60 14.87 7.79
N PRO A 72 1.57 15.65 7.26
CA PRO A 72 1.26 16.85 6.50
C PRO A 72 0.66 16.50 5.14
N SER A 73 -0.42 17.21 4.80
CA SER A 73 -1.07 17.19 3.50
C SER A 73 -0.61 18.40 2.69
N TYR A 74 -0.41 18.20 1.39
CA TYR A 74 0.13 19.23 0.51
C TYR A 74 -0.72 19.36 -0.75
N GLU A 75 -0.94 20.60 -1.15
CA GLU A 75 -1.26 20.95 -2.52
C GLU A 75 0.07 21.11 -3.28
N THR A 76 0.19 20.48 -4.44
CA THR A 76 1.42 20.47 -5.22
C THR A 76 1.16 21.14 -6.56
N ASP A 77 1.98 22.13 -6.91
CA ASP A 77 2.12 22.60 -8.28
C ASP A 77 2.85 21.51 -9.07
N GLU A 78 2.07 20.54 -9.57
CA GLU A 78 2.62 19.40 -10.29
C GLU A 78 3.30 19.82 -11.60
N LYS A 79 2.81 20.88 -12.25
CA LYS A 79 3.39 21.33 -13.52
C LYS A 79 4.77 21.93 -13.28
N GLY A 80 4.86 22.91 -12.37
CA GLY A 80 6.14 23.54 -12.02
C GLY A 80 7.15 22.53 -11.46
N LEU A 81 6.68 21.54 -10.71
CA LEU A 81 7.55 20.46 -10.23
C LEU A 81 8.08 19.58 -11.37
N LYS A 82 7.27 19.26 -12.39
CA LYS A 82 7.75 18.49 -13.55
C LYS A 82 8.74 19.30 -14.38
N GLU A 83 8.47 20.58 -14.63
CA GLU A 83 9.39 21.50 -15.31
C GLU A 83 10.74 21.55 -14.57
N PHE A 84 10.73 21.71 -13.25
CA PHE A 84 11.95 21.67 -12.43
C PHE A 84 12.71 20.34 -12.56
N LEU A 85 12.02 19.19 -12.57
CA LEU A 85 12.68 17.90 -12.71
C LEU A 85 13.21 17.66 -14.13
N ASP A 86 12.62 18.31 -15.13
CA ASP A 86 13.08 18.29 -16.52
C ASP A 86 14.36 19.11 -16.71
N ASP A 87 14.45 20.28 -16.06
CA ASP A 87 15.67 21.10 -16.04
C ASP A 87 16.89 20.33 -15.49
N TYR A 88 16.65 19.38 -14.59
CA TYR A 88 17.68 18.47 -14.06
C TYR A 88 17.92 17.22 -14.93
N GLY A 89 17.16 17.03 -16.01
CA GLY A 89 17.26 15.91 -16.95
C GLY A 89 16.80 14.57 -16.39
N ILE A 90 16.01 14.57 -15.31
CA ILE A 90 15.60 13.36 -14.57
C ILE A 90 14.11 13.09 -14.62
N LEU A 91 13.33 13.96 -15.26
CA LEU A 91 11.87 13.78 -15.39
C LEU A 91 11.48 12.38 -15.87
N PRO A 92 12.11 11.79 -16.91
CA PRO A 92 11.75 10.45 -17.40
C PRO A 92 12.00 9.31 -16.39
N GLU A 93 12.87 9.54 -15.40
CA GLU A 93 13.18 8.57 -14.34
C GLU A 93 12.19 8.62 -13.17
N ILE A 94 11.52 9.75 -13.00
CA ILE A 94 10.68 10.03 -11.83
C ILE A 94 9.19 9.89 -12.15
N VAL A 95 8.78 10.16 -13.38
CA VAL A 95 7.36 10.06 -13.77
C VAL A 95 7.00 8.64 -14.16
N SER A 96 5.77 8.28 -13.81
CA SER A 96 5.09 7.08 -14.31
C SER A 96 3.96 7.48 -15.23
N ILE A 97 3.81 6.78 -16.36
CA ILE A 97 2.73 7.00 -17.31
C ILE A 97 1.79 5.81 -17.22
N LYS A 98 0.52 6.08 -16.87
CA LYS A 98 -0.48 5.06 -16.61
C LYS A 98 -1.68 5.20 -17.53
N ALA A 99 -2.19 4.09 -18.04
CA ALA A 99 -3.30 4.10 -19.01
C ALA A 99 -4.59 4.75 -18.47
N ASN A 100 -4.83 4.69 -17.16
CA ASN A 100 -6.00 5.32 -16.54
C ASN A 100 -5.98 6.87 -16.60
N THR A 101 -4.84 7.48 -16.90
CA THR A 101 -4.69 8.93 -17.12
C THR A 101 -5.37 9.37 -18.41
N PHE A 102 -5.52 8.46 -19.38
CA PHE A 102 -5.98 8.75 -20.74
C PHE A 102 -7.38 8.17 -21.04
N LYS A 103 -8.20 7.94 -20.01
CA LYS A 103 -9.55 7.34 -20.18
C LYS A 103 -10.40 8.07 -21.23
N GLU A 104 -10.25 9.39 -21.31
CA GLU A 104 -11.00 10.27 -22.22
C GLU A 104 -10.20 10.64 -23.48
N LYS A 105 -8.95 10.17 -23.61
CA LYS A 105 -8.04 10.46 -24.74
C LYS A 105 -7.57 9.14 -25.39
N PRO A 106 -8.47 8.38 -26.06
CA PRO A 106 -8.16 7.04 -26.59
C PRO A 106 -7.07 7.04 -27.68
N GLU A 107 -6.96 8.12 -28.46
CA GLU A 107 -5.92 8.24 -29.48
C GLU A 107 -4.50 8.25 -28.87
N ILE A 108 -4.34 8.88 -27.70
CA ILE A 108 -3.05 8.87 -26.99
C ILE A 108 -2.73 7.46 -26.51
N LEU A 109 -3.72 6.71 -26.00
CA LEU A 109 -3.51 5.30 -25.63
C LEU A 109 -3.05 4.44 -26.81
N LYS A 110 -3.59 4.70 -28.00
CA LYS A 110 -3.21 3.99 -29.22
C LYS A 110 -1.75 4.32 -29.60
N ALA A 111 -1.36 5.59 -29.50
CA ALA A 111 0.01 6.04 -29.76
C ALA A 111 1.02 5.50 -28.73
N LEU A 112 0.62 5.33 -27.46
CA LEU A 112 1.48 4.81 -26.41
C LEU A 112 1.69 3.29 -26.45
N ARG A 113 0.90 2.55 -27.24
CA ARG A 113 0.91 1.09 -27.29
C ARG A 113 2.30 0.46 -27.55
N PRO A 114 3.19 1.01 -28.41
CA PRO A 114 4.54 0.48 -28.61
C PRO A 114 5.42 0.51 -27.35
N PHE A 115 5.11 1.40 -26.40
CA PHE A 115 5.91 1.62 -25.18
C PHE A 115 5.34 0.89 -23.96
N GLN A 116 4.34 0.03 -24.15
CA GLN A 116 3.64 -0.63 -23.06
C GLN A 116 4.56 -1.60 -22.32
N LEU A 117 4.60 -1.49 -20.99
CA LEU A 117 5.31 -2.46 -20.15
C LEU A 117 4.56 -3.80 -20.10
N PRO A 118 5.25 -4.90 -19.75
CA PRO A 118 4.62 -6.20 -19.57
C PRO A 118 3.45 -6.14 -18.59
N ARG A 119 2.31 -6.71 -19.00
CA ARG A 119 1.11 -6.76 -18.18
C ARG A 119 1.36 -7.56 -16.92
N LYS A 120 1.08 -6.96 -15.77
CA LYS A 120 1.20 -7.60 -14.46
C LYS A 120 -0.19 -7.97 -13.96
N PHE A 121 -0.29 -9.11 -13.31
CA PHE A 121 -1.54 -9.60 -12.75
C PHE A 121 -1.40 -9.90 -11.26
N TYR A 122 -2.49 -9.83 -10.52
CA TYR A 122 -2.57 -10.23 -9.12
C TYR A 122 -3.90 -10.93 -8.83
N PRO A 123 -3.90 -11.97 -7.98
CA PRO A 123 -5.14 -12.60 -7.58
C PRO A 123 -5.86 -11.76 -6.54
N GLN A 124 -7.19 -11.84 -6.53
CA GLN A 124 -8.06 -11.16 -5.59
C GLN A 124 -9.30 -12.01 -5.31
N PHE A 125 -9.67 -12.11 -4.03
CA PHE A 125 -10.90 -12.76 -3.61
C PHE A 125 -12.08 -11.80 -3.62
N TYR A 126 -13.20 -12.26 -4.17
CA TYR A 126 -14.50 -11.62 -4.13
C TYR A 126 -15.43 -12.53 -3.34
N LEU A 127 -15.75 -12.15 -2.11
CA LEU A 127 -16.47 -13.01 -1.17
C LEU A 127 -17.98 -13.02 -1.45
N ASN A 128 -18.57 -14.21 -1.43
CA ASN A 128 -20.03 -14.37 -1.40
C ASN A 128 -20.57 -14.21 0.04
N SER A 129 -21.84 -14.48 0.28
CA SER A 129 -22.45 -14.42 1.62
C SER A 129 -21.72 -15.32 2.62
N VAL A 130 -21.35 -16.55 2.24
CA VAL A 130 -20.63 -17.51 3.09
C VAL A 130 -19.23 -17.00 3.43
N GLY A 131 -18.44 -16.58 2.42
CA GLY A 131 -17.10 -16.03 2.64
C GLY A 131 -17.11 -14.77 3.50
N LYS A 132 -18.15 -13.93 3.39
CA LYS A 132 -18.31 -12.73 4.23
C LYS A 132 -18.52 -13.05 5.71
N LEU A 133 -18.95 -14.26 6.09
CA LEU A 133 -19.04 -14.68 7.50
C LEU A 133 -17.67 -14.85 8.16
N HIS A 134 -16.60 -14.94 7.37
CA HIS A 134 -15.22 -14.98 7.88
C HIS A 134 -14.60 -13.59 8.05
N LEU A 135 -15.31 -12.52 7.66
CA LEU A 135 -14.92 -11.18 8.05
C LEU A 135 -15.26 -11.00 9.52
N ASP A 136 -14.32 -10.43 10.25
CA ASP A 136 -14.60 -10.06 11.62
C ASP A 136 -15.30 -8.70 11.67
N LYS A 137 -16.45 -8.68 12.33
CA LYS A 137 -17.28 -7.50 12.58
C LYS A 137 -17.63 -7.38 14.06
N GLU A 138 -17.01 -8.18 14.90
CA GLU A 138 -17.22 -8.12 16.34
C GLU A 138 -16.65 -6.80 16.87
N GLU A 139 -17.36 -6.18 17.80
CA GLU A 139 -16.83 -5.06 18.57
C GLU A 139 -16.12 -5.62 19.80
N TYR A 140 -14.80 -5.51 19.82
CA TYR A 140 -14.02 -5.90 20.98
C TYR A 140 -13.81 -4.72 21.91
N SER A 141 -14.23 -4.89 23.16
CA SER A 141 -13.85 -3.98 24.24
C SER A 141 -12.60 -4.50 24.93
N PHE A 142 -11.54 -3.70 24.90
CA PHE A 142 -10.33 -3.95 25.65
C PHE A 142 -10.25 -2.93 26.79
N SER A 143 -10.22 -3.44 28.02
CA SER A 143 -10.05 -2.66 29.24
C SER A 143 -8.88 -3.20 30.04
N GLY A 144 -8.15 -2.32 30.71
CA GLY A 144 -7.01 -2.69 31.53
C GLY A 144 -6.06 -1.52 31.68
N ASP A 145 -4.99 -1.72 32.43
CA ASP A 145 -3.87 -0.78 32.43
C ASP A 145 -3.11 -0.81 31.08
N LEU A 146 -2.24 0.18 30.89
CA LEU A 146 -1.44 0.32 29.68
C LEU A 146 -0.49 -0.87 29.46
N GLU A 147 -0.04 -1.53 30.53
CA GLU A 147 0.86 -2.69 30.45
C GLU A 147 0.15 -3.88 29.80
N ARG A 148 -1.04 -4.23 30.28
CA ARG A 148 -1.87 -5.30 29.71
C ARG A 148 -2.27 -5.00 28.28
N LEU A 149 -2.66 -3.76 27.99
CA LEU A 149 -3.02 -3.35 26.64
C LEU A 149 -1.82 -3.42 25.68
N ALA A 150 -0.62 -3.05 26.13
CA ALA A 150 0.62 -3.20 25.36
C ALA A 150 0.94 -4.68 25.08
N GLY A 151 0.78 -5.55 26.08
CA GLY A 151 0.93 -7.00 25.91
C GLY A 151 -0.04 -7.57 24.87
N TYR A 152 -1.33 -7.24 24.98
CA TYR A 152 -2.34 -7.66 23.99
C TYR A 152 -2.04 -7.11 22.59
N PHE A 153 -1.58 -5.86 22.50
CA PHE A 153 -1.20 -5.29 21.21
C PHE A 153 -0.11 -6.12 20.53
N LEU A 154 0.95 -6.44 21.26
CA LEU A 154 2.08 -7.21 20.72
C LEU A 154 1.63 -8.61 20.30
N GLU A 155 0.86 -9.30 21.13
CA GLU A 155 0.31 -10.63 20.81
C GLU A 155 -0.51 -10.61 19.53
N GLN A 156 -1.47 -9.67 19.40
CA GLN A 156 -2.32 -9.60 18.22
C GLN A 156 -1.55 -9.15 16.98
N LYS A 157 -0.55 -8.27 17.13
CA LYS A 157 0.37 -7.89 16.06
C LYS A 157 1.12 -9.10 15.51
N THR A 158 1.73 -9.91 16.38
CA THR A 158 2.44 -11.15 15.97
C THR A 158 1.49 -12.11 15.25
N ASN A 159 0.30 -12.36 15.82
CA ASN A 159 -0.71 -13.22 15.21
C ASN A 159 -1.13 -12.73 13.81
N PHE A 160 -1.27 -11.42 13.63
CA PHE A 160 -1.59 -10.80 12.35
C PHE A 160 -0.46 -10.97 11.34
N GLU A 161 0.79 -10.66 11.72
CA GLU A 161 1.95 -10.73 10.82
C GLU A 161 2.21 -12.18 10.35
N GLU A 162 2.11 -13.16 11.25
CA GLU A 162 2.21 -14.58 10.91
C GLU A 162 1.11 -15.02 9.94
N SER A 163 -0.15 -14.67 10.25
CA SER A 163 -1.30 -15.03 9.41
C SER A 163 -1.25 -14.33 8.05
N GLN A 164 -0.84 -13.06 8.03
CA GLN A 164 -0.70 -12.27 6.81
C GLN A 164 0.41 -12.84 5.91
N SER A 165 1.54 -13.25 6.49
CA SER A 165 2.64 -13.88 5.76
C SER A 165 2.20 -15.19 5.10
N ARG A 166 1.46 -16.03 5.83
CA ARG A 166 0.88 -17.27 5.27
C ARG A 166 -0.14 -16.97 4.17
N TYR A 167 -1.02 -16.00 4.39
CA TYR A 167 -2.00 -15.57 3.39
C TYR A 167 -1.33 -15.07 2.10
N GLN A 168 -0.26 -14.27 2.21
CA GLN A 168 0.50 -13.79 1.05
C GLN A 168 1.13 -14.93 0.25
N ARG A 169 1.62 -16.00 0.90
CA ARG A 169 2.12 -17.20 0.20
C ARG A 169 1.02 -17.88 -0.61
N PHE A 170 -0.16 -18.09 -0.02
CA PHE A 170 -1.32 -18.59 -0.77
C PHE A 170 -1.66 -17.70 -1.96
N MET A 171 -1.67 -16.37 -1.78
CA MET A 171 -1.95 -15.46 -2.89
C MET A 171 -0.88 -15.51 -3.98
N GLN A 172 0.40 -15.75 -3.66
CA GLN A 172 1.44 -15.96 -4.66
C GLN A 172 1.21 -17.27 -5.45
N GLU A 173 0.92 -18.37 -4.76
CA GLU A 173 0.63 -19.66 -5.39
C GLU A 173 -0.62 -19.60 -6.29
N ILE A 174 -1.70 -18.98 -5.79
CA ILE A 174 -2.92 -18.72 -6.55
C ILE A 174 -2.62 -17.89 -7.79
N GLY A 175 -1.78 -16.85 -7.67
CA GLY A 175 -1.38 -16.01 -8.80
C GLY A 175 -0.59 -16.77 -9.86
N ASN A 176 0.10 -17.83 -9.45
CA ASN A 176 0.86 -18.71 -10.33
C ASN A 176 0.06 -19.88 -10.92
N CYS A 177 -1.14 -20.16 -10.39
CA CYS A 177 -2.01 -21.25 -10.82
C CYS A 177 -2.33 -21.21 -12.33
N PRO A 178 -1.97 -22.26 -13.11
CA PRO A 178 -2.26 -22.31 -14.54
C PRO A 178 -3.76 -22.22 -14.88
N PHE A 179 -4.60 -22.89 -14.10
CA PHE A 179 -6.06 -22.88 -14.29
C PHE A 179 -6.64 -21.48 -14.13
N LEU A 180 -6.18 -20.71 -13.14
CA LEU A 180 -6.60 -19.33 -12.94
C LEU A 180 -6.07 -18.41 -14.05
N LYS A 181 -4.83 -18.62 -14.52
CA LYS A 181 -4.26 -17.84 -15.64
C LYS A 181 -5.05 -18.04 -16.94
N ALA A 182 -5.52 -19.25 -17.19
CA ALA A 182 -6.34 -19.61 -18.35
C ALA A 182 -7.78 -19.08 -18.22
N SER A 183 -8.45 -19.37 -17.11
CA SER A 183 -9.87 -19.01 -16.90
C SER A 183 -10.11 -17.57 -16.47
N LYS A 184 -9.08 -16.85 -16.00
CA LYS A 184 -9.12 -15.53 -15.33
C LYS A 184 -9.93 -15.47 -14.04
N SER A 185 -10.78 -16.44 -13.77
CA SER A 185 -11.56 -16.51 -12.54
C SER A 185 -11.97 -17.94 -12.21
N MET A 186 -11.98 -18.29 -10.93
CA MET A 186 -12.36 -19.61 -10.44
C MET A 186 -13.27 -19.47 -9.21
N ARG A 187 -14.42 -20.15 -9.25
CA ARG A 187 -15.42 -20.14 -8.17
C ARG A 187 -15.03 -21.11 -7.06
N SER A 188 -15.37 -20.73 -5.84
CA SER A 188 -15.26 -21.54 -4.63
C SER A 188 -16.56 -21.41 -3.82
N ASN A 189 -16.72 -22.22 -2.76
CA ASN A 189 -17.82 -22.13 -1.81
C ASN A 189 -17.83 -20.78 -1.07
N PHE A 190 -16.68 -20.13 -0.91
CA PHE A 190 -16.52 -18.85 -0.22
C PHE A 190 -16.56 -17.63 -1.16
N GLY A 191 -16.66 -17.85 -2.47
CA GLY A 191 -16.82 -16.78 -3.45
C GLY A 191 -16.07 -17.05 -4.75
N LEU A 192 -15.32 -16.05 -5.20
CA LEU A 192 -14.67 -16.06 -6.50
C LEU A 192 -13.25 -15.53 -6.39
N CYS A 193 -12.28 -16.34 -6.81
CA CYS A 193 -10.92 -15.88 -7.02
C CYS A 193 -10.78 -15.35 -8.44
N LYS A 194 -10.43 -14.07 -8.61
CA LYS A 194 -10.17 -13.45 -9.92
C LYS A 194 -8.71 -13.07 -10.06
N LEU A 195 -8.15 -13.29 -11.24
CA LEU A 195 -6.86 -12.73 -11.64
C LEU A 195 -7.09 -11.35 -12.25
N ARG A 196 -6.73 -10.31 -11.50
CA ARG A 196 -6.90 -8.91 -11.90
C ARG A 196 -5.65 -8.41 -12.60
N GLU A 197 -5.84 -7.67 -13.68
CA GLU A 197 -4.76 -6.93 -14.33
C GLU A 197 -4.43 -5.70 -13.48
N LYS A 198 -3.14 -5.45 -13.25
CA LYS A 198 -2.66 -4.17 -12.74
C LYS A 198 -2.90 -3.10 -13.80
N ILE A 199 -2.94 -1.84 -13.39
CA ILE A 199 -3.04 -0.72 -14.32
C ILE A 199 -1.88 -0.82 -15.32
N ILE A 200 -2.17 -0.64 -16.60
CA ILE A 200 -1.17 -0.65 -17.67
C ILE A 200 -0.26 0.56 -17.46
N GLU A 201 1.04 0.31 -17.46
CA GLU A 201 2.10 1.32 -17.36
C GLU A 201 2.91 1.33 -18.65
N PHE A 202 3.46 2.49 -19.00
CA PHE A 202 4.30 2.67 -20.18
C PHE A 202 5.74 3.01 -19.77
N ASN A 203 6.70 2.69 -20.62
CA ASN A 203 8.10 3.04 -20.39
C ASN A 203 8.30 4.55 -20.59
N SER A 204 8.41 5.28 -19.48
CA SER A 204 8.55 6.74 -19.48
C SER A 204 9.75 7.24 -20.30
N LYS A 205 10.88 6.52 -20.30
CA LYS A 205 12.07 6.92 -21.08
C LYS A 205 11.84 6.79 -22.58
N SER A 206 11.25 5.68 -23.00
CA SER A 206 10.96 5.47 -24.42
C SER A 206 9.90 6.45 -24.91
N VAL A 207 8.89 6.76 -24.09
CA VAL A 207 7.89 7.78 -24.40
C VAL A 207 8.52 9.16 -24.49
N TYR A 208 9.43 9.51 -23.57
CA TYR A 208 10.19 10.76 -23.64
C TYR A 208 10.99 10.89 -24.93
N ASN A 209 11.68 9.83 -25.35
CA ASN A 209 12.48 9.87 -26.57
C ASN A 209 11.65 10.07 -27.84
N GLU A 210 10.39 9.62 -27.84
CA GLU A 210 9.49 9.74 -28.99
C GLU A 210 8.67 11.03 -28.99
N PHE A 211 8.09 11.39 -27.85
CA PHE A 211 7.11 12.50 -27.74
C PHE A 211 7.66 13.74 -27.03
N GLY A 212 8.87 13.69 -26.50
CA GLY A 212 9.52 14.79 -25.81
C GLY A 212 9.10 14.98 -24.35
N ASN A 213 9.66 16.03 -23.74
CA ASN A 213 9.43 16.44 -22.35
C ASN A 213 8.01 16.96 -22.12
N ASP A 214 7.47 17.77 -23.04
CA ASP A 214 6.14 18.37 -22.93
C ASP A 214 5.06 17.32 -22.66
N PHE A 215 5.18 16.16 -23.32
CA PHE A 215 4.28 15.04 -23.11
C PHE A 215 4.33 14.52 -21.66
N LEU A 216 5.53 14.39 -21.09
CA LEU A 216 5.70 13.95 -19.70
C LEU A 216 5.22 15.02 -18.71
N ILE A 217 5.40 16.30 -19.02
CA ILE A 217 4.91 17.41 -18.20
C ILE A 217 3.38 17.39 -18.15
N GLU A 218 2.71 17.20 -19.29
CA GLU A 218 1.25 17.15 -19.34
C GLU A 218 0.69 15.87 -18.69
N PHE A 219 1.26 14.69 -18.99
CA PHE A 219 0.61 13.41 -18.69
C PHE A 219 1.31 12.51 -17.67
N GLY A 220 2.57 12.79 -17.33
CA GLY A 220 3.33 12.00 -16.37
C GLY A 220 2.83 12.17 -14.95
N GLN A 221 2.82 11.11 -14.15
CA GLN A 221 2.53 11.17 -12.71
C GLN A 221 3.84 11.06 -11.91
N ILE A 222 4.15 12.07 -11.10
CA ILE A 222 5.37 12.11 -10.29
C ILE A 222 5.31 11.05 -9.19
N SER A 223 6.39 10.29 -9.04
CA SER A 223 6.64 9.44 -7.89
C SER A 223 7.42 10.21 -6.81
N MET A 224 6.75 10.65 -5.74
CA MET A 224 7.43 11.36 -4.65
C MET A 224 8.51 10.51 -3.96
N SER A 225 8.35 9.19 -3.91
CA SER A 225 9.39 8.30 -3.40
C SER A 225 10.63 8.30 -4.30
N ALA A 226 10.46 8.40 -5.63
CA ALA A 226 11.58 8.54 -6.55
C ALA A 226 12.24 9.93 -6.38
N VAL A 227 11.46 11.00 -6.22
CA VAL A 227 11.99 12.34 -5.90
C VAL A 227 12.86 12.29 -4.64
N GLU A 228 12.39 11.64 -3.57
CA GLU A 228 13.17 11.47 -2.33
C GLU A 228 14.47 10.69 -2.52
N GLU A 229 14.49 9.70 -3.41
CA GLU A 229 15.72 8.98 -3.78
C GLU A 229 16.74 9.90 -4.44
N TYR A 230 16.31 10.76 -5.37
CA TYR A 230 17.20 11.73 -6.03
C TYR A 230 17.69 12.83 -5.09
N ILE A 231 16.86 13.25 -4.12
CA ILE A 231 17.31 14.12 -3.02
C ILE A 231 18.40 13.41 -2.19
N ALA A 232 18.21 12.13 -1.88
CA ALA A 232 19.18 11.35 -1.12
C ALA A 232 20.50 11.14 -1.88
N LYS A 233 20.44 11.08 -3.22
CA LYS A 233 21.61 11.05 -4.11
C LYS A 233 22.29 12.42 -4.28
N GLY A 234 21.66 13.51 -3.84
CA GLY A 234 22.24 14.86 -3.84
C GLY A 234 21.99 15.69 -5.08
N TYR A 235 21.09 15.30 -5.98
CA TYR A 235 20.79 16.07 -7.20
C TYR A 235 20.19 17.44 -6.89
N PHE A 236 19.29 17.51 -5.91
CA PHE A 236 18.65 18.74 -5.44
C PHE A 236 18.20 18.57 -3.98
N SER A 237 17.82 19.66 -3.32
CA SER A 237 17.45 19.65 -1.91
C SER A 237 15.94 19.52 -1.70
N HIS A 238 15.51 19.14 -0.48
CA HIS A 238 14.10 19.23 -0.12
C HIS A 238 13.56 20.66 -0.21
N LYS A 239 14.40 21.68 0.01
CA LYS A 239 13.96 23.08 -0.07
C LYS A 239 13.56 23.43 -1.50
N ASP A 240 14.21 22.83 -2.50
CA ASP A 240 13.88 23.06 -3.90
C ASP A 240 12.52 22.45 -4.24
N ILE A 241 12.24 21.24 -3.75
CA ILE A 241 10.94 20.59 -3.92
C ILE A 241 9.82 21.30 -3.15
N GLN A 242 10.12 21.86 -1.97
CA GLN A 242 9.14 22.56 -1.15
C GLN A 242 8.60 23.84 -1.80
N LYS A 243 9.32 24.44 -2.76
CA LYS A 243 8.85 25.61 -3.51
C LYS A 243 7.56 25.32 -4.30
N PHE A 244 7.38 24.07 -4.73
CA PHE A 244 6.23 23.60 -5.49
C PHE A 244 5.14 22.98 -4.61
N ARG A 245 5.32 22.94 -3.28
CA ARG A 245 4.41 22.26 -2.36
C ARG A 245 3.94 23.21 -1.29
N LYS A 246 2.65 23.51 -1.31
CA LYS A 246 1.98 24.28 -0.26
C LYS A 246 1.37 23.31 0.75
N MET A 247 1.81 23.38 1.99
CA MET A 247 1.20 22.61 3.06
C MET A 247 -0.20 23.17 3.34
N THR A 248 -1.22 22.33 3.21
CA THR A 248 -2.63 22.73 3.39
C THR A 248 -3.18 22.33 4.74
N ASN A 249 -2.70 21.21 5.29
CA ASN A 249 -3.15 20.70 6.57
C ASN A 249 -2.06 19.82 7.22
N ILE A 250 -2.13 19.63 8.54
CA ILE A 250 -1.30 18.68 9.28
C ILE A 250 -2.23 17.82 10.13
N ASP A 251 -2.41 16.56 9.73
CA ASP A 251 -3.15 15.61 10.53
C ASP A 251 -2.22 14.94 11.56
N LEU A 252 -2.70 14.70 12.77
CA LEU A 252 -1.99 13.90 13.75
C LEU A 252 -2.46 12.44 13.69
N ARG A 253 -1.53 11.54 13.38
CA ARG A 253 -1.80 10.09 13.37
C ARG A 253 -1.23 9.46 14.62
N PHE A 254 -2.08 8.75 15.36
CA PHE A 254 -1.67 7.93 16.49
C PHE A 254 -1.11 6.60 16.00
N VAL A 255 0.13 6.28 16.38
CA VAL A 255 0.82 5.06 15.95
C VAL A 255 1.41 4.36 17.17
N ILE A 256 1.29 3.04 17.20
CA ILE A 256 1.98 2.16 18.14
C ILE A 256 2.97 1.32 17.34
N MET A 257 4.23 1.27 17.79
CA MET A 257 5.29 0.49 17.15
C MET A 257 6.31 0.01 18.17
N GLU A 258 7.18 -0.91 17.76
CA GLU A 258 8.33 -1.33 18.57
C GLU A 258 9.40 -0.24 18.60
N LYS A 259 10.09 -0.11 19.73
CA LYS A 259 11.21 0.83 19.91
C LYS A 259 12.31 0.62 18.87
N GLU A 260 12.65 -0.64 18.57
CA GLU A 260 13.63 -0.94 17.52
C GLU A 260 13.20 -0.40 16.15
N SER A 261 11.90 -0.46 15.85
CA SER A 261 11.37 0.10 14.59
C SER A 261 11.41 1.62 14.59
N GLU A 262 11.21 2.26 15.74
CA GLU A 262 11.44 3.71 15.91
C GLU A 262 12.92 4.07 15.75
N ASP A 263 13.83 3.33 16.38
CA ASP A 263 15.28 3.55 16.30
C ASP A 263 15.79 3.39 14.87
N ARG A 264 15.28 2.41 14.12
CA ARG A 264 15.58 2.26 12.69
C ARG A 264 15.15 3.47 11.88
N GLN A 265 13.96 4.04 12.16
CA GLN A 265 13.50 5.27 11.51
C GLN A 265 14.40 6.46 11.87
N LEU A 266 14.71 6.64 13.15
CA LEU A 266 15.57 7.73 13.63
C LEU A 266 16.98 7.64 13.04
N ASN A 267 17.56 6.43 13.02
CA ASN A 267 18.87 6.17 12.45
C ASN A 267 18.90 6.42 10.94
N PHE A 268 17.84 6.05 10.22
CA PHE A 268 17.72 6.39 8.80
C PHE A 268 17.71 7.90 8.60
N HIS A 269 16.89 8.64 9.35
CA HIS A 269 16.86 10.10 9.28
C HIS A 269 18.20 10.75 9.68
N HIS A 270 18.89 10.20 10.68
CA HIS A 270 20.21 10.68 11.10
C HIS A 270 21.26 10.46 10.00
N LYS A 271 21.32 9.26 9.42
CA LYS A 271 22.21 8.96 8.27
C LYS A 271 21.95 9.90 7.10
N GLN A 272 20.68 10.19 6.79
CA GLN A 272 20.31 11.14 5.74
C GLN A 272 20.76 12.58 6.08
N LYS A 273 20.64 13.02 7.34
CA LYS A 273 21.15 14.32 7.78
C LYS A 273 22.68 14.40 7.66
N MET A 274 23.40 13.36 8.06
CA MET A 274 24.85 13.29 8.00
C MET A 274 25.37 13.31 6.55
N ARG A 275 24.74 12.55 5.64
CA ARG A 275 25.06 12.60 4.21
C ARG A 275 24.89 14.01 3.63
N LYS A 276 23.78 14.68 3.95
CA LYS A 276 23.53 16.06 3.54
C LYS A 276 24.56 17.04 4.09
N ALA A 277 25.00 16.87 5.34
CA ALA A 277 26.04 17.69 5.95
C ALA A 277 27.41 17.49 5.29
N GLN A 278 27.74 16.24 4.91
CA GLN A 278 28.98 15.93 4.21
C GLN A 278 29.00 16.51 2.80
N MET A 279 27.92 16.39 2.02
CA MET A 279 27.86 16.99 0.68
C MET A 279 28.02 18.51 0.69
N ARG A 280 27.52 19.20 1.72
CA ARG A 280 27.71 20.65 1.90
C ARG A 280 29.14 21.07 2.30
N ARG A 281 29.99 20.12 2.70
CA ARG A 281 31.42 20.41 2.97
C ARG A 281 32.29 20.28 1.72
N PHE A 282 31.76 19.69 0.64
CA PHE A 282 32.45 19.46 -0.62
C PHE A 282 31.84 20.24 -1.80
N ALA A 283 30.85 21.11 -1.53
CA ALA A 283 30.27 22.06 -2.46
C ALA A 283 30.57 23.48 -1.97
#